data_AF-A0A2U1WP07-F1
#
_entry.id   AF-A0A2U1WP07-F1
#
_cell.length_a   1.000
_cell.length_b   1.000
_cell.length_c   1.000
_cell.angle_alpha   90.00
_cell.angle_beta   90.00
_cell.angle_gamma   90.00
#
_symmetry.space_group_name_H-M   'P 1'
#
loop_
_entity.id
_entity.type
_entity.pdbx_description
1 polymer ?
#
loop_
_entity_poly.entity_id
_entity_poly.type
_entity_poly.pdbx_seq_one_letter_code
_entity_poly.pdbx_strand_id
1 'polypeptide(L)'
;MWDLLLAGAAWYLCGVVGFLYWWTEDFQADARTVAEALVFGAMGPATVLAGWLIHRVLLAGEPRELKPIRIRTDDDRRRPRR
;
A
#
# COMPACT_ATOMS: atom_id res chain seq x y z
N MET A 1 -33.36 4.69 -1.55
CA MET A 1 -32.49 4.07 -2.60
C MET A 1 -31.13 4.76 -2.66
N TRP A 2 -31.10 6.10 -2.66
CA TRP A 2 -29.86 6.87 -2.57
C TRP A 2 -29.00 6.54 -1.34
N ASP A 3 -29.60 6.34 -0.17
CA ASP A 3 -28.85 6.02 1.05
C ASP A 3 -28.07 4.70 0.96
N LEU A 4 -28.65 3.69 0.29
CA LEU A 4 -28.00 2.40 0.03
C LEU A 4 -26.82 2.54 -0.93
N LEU A 5 -26.97 3.38 -1.97
CA LEU A 5 -25.88 3.68 -2.90
C LEU A 5 -24.76 4.44 -2.20
N LEU A 6 -25.10 5.41 -1.35
CA LEU A 6 -24.13 6.19 -0.59
C LEU A 6 -23.38 5.31 0.42
N ALA A 7 -24.10 4.45 1.14
CA ALA A 7 -23.52 3.49 2.08
C ALA A 7 -22.61 2.49 1.36
N GLY A 8 -23.03 1.97 0.20
CA GLY A 8 -22.22 1.08 -0.63
C GLY A 8 -20.96 1.75 -1.18
N ALA A 9 -21.07 3.00 -1.63
CA ALA A 9 -19.93 3.79 -2.10
C ALA A 9 -18.95 4.08 -0.95
N ALA A 10 -19.45 4.51 0.22
CA ALA A 10 -18.62 4.74 1.40
C ALA A 10 -17.92 3.46 1.87
N TRP A 11 -18.65 2.33 1.88
CA TRP A 11 -18.10 1.01 2.18
C TRP A 11 -16.96 0.65 1.23
N TYR A 12 -17.20 0.77 -0.08
CA TYR A 12 -16.22 0.46 -1.10
C TYR A 12 -14.98 1.36 -1.00
N LEU A 13 -15.17 2.68 -0.90
CA LEU A 13 -14.08 3.65 -0.77
C LEU A 13 -13.26 3.43 0.49
N CYS A 14 -13.89 3.06 1.61
CA CYS A 14 -13.19 2.70 2.84
C CYS A 14 -12.24 1.51 2.62
N GLY A 15 -12.68 0.50 1.86
CA GLY A 15 -11.83 -0.65 1.51
C GLY A 15 -10.68 -0.31 0.58
N VAL A 16 -10.94 0.47 -0.48
CA VAL A 16 -9.91 0.88 -1.44
C VAL A 16 -8.83 1.74 -0.77
N VAL A 17 -9.24 2.78 -0.03
CA VAL A 17 -8.32 3.68 0.66
C VAL A 17 -7.59 2.94 1.78
N GLY A 18 -8.28 2.06 2.51
CA GLY A 18 -7.68 1.21 3.53
C GLY A 18 -6.58 0.31 2.98
N PHE A 19 -6.87 -0.38 1.87
CA PHE A 19 -5.89 -1.23 1.20
C PHE A 19 -4.69 -0.42 0.73
N LEU A 20 -4.92 0.70 0.03
CA LEU A 20 -3.83 1.57 -0.44
C LEU A 20 -3.00 2.10 0.73
N TYR A 21 -3.63 2.56 1.80
CA TYR A 21 -2.93 3.09 2.97
C TYR A 21 -1.94 2.06 3.54
N TRP A 22 -2.41 0.84 3.82
CA TRP A 22 -1.56 -0.20 4.39
C TRP A 22 -0.52 -0.70 3.39
N TRP A 23 -0.91 -0.93 2.14
CA TRP A 23 -0.01 -1.55 1.17
C TRP A 23 1.04 -0.59 0.60
N THR A 24 0.78 0.73 0.62
CA THR A 24 1.76 1.74 0.19
C THR A 24 2.72 2.18 1.31
N GLU A 25 2.45 1.86 2.58
CA GLU A 25 3.40 2.11 3.67
C GLU A 25 4.67 1.25 3.49
N ASP A 26 4.49 -0.01 3.05
CA ASP A 26 5.58 -0.97 2.90
C ASP A 26 6.11 -1.10 1.44
N PHE A 27 5.29 -0.78 0.43
CA PHE A 27 5.65 -0.99 -0.98
C PHE A 27 5.40 0.24 -1.86
N GLN A 28 6.23 0.40 -2.91
CA GLN A 28 5.99 1.42 -3.95
C GLN A 28 4.69 1.09 -4.69
N ALA A 29 3.80 2.08 -4.81
CA ALA A 29 2.52 1.92 -5.50
C ALA A 29 2.76 1.66 -7.01
N ASP A 30 2.39 0.48 -7.49
CA ASP A 30 2.39 0.12 -8.90
C ASP A 30 0.96 0.05 -9.45
N ALA A 31 0.80 0.11 -10.77
CA ALA A 31 -0.50 -0.01 -11.44
C ALA A 31 -1.23 -1.31 -11.06
N ARG A 32 -0.46 -2.38 -10.81
CA ARG A 32 -0.99 -3.65 -10.30
C ARG A 32 -1.59 -3.53 -8.91
N THR A 33 -0.93 -2.80 -7.99
CA THR A 33 -1.42 -2.57 -6.63
C THR A 33 -2.74 -1.79 -6.64
N VAL A 34 -2.87 -0.81 -7.55
CA VAL A 34 -4.12 -0.06 -7.73
C VAL A 34 -5.24 -0.98 -8.24
N ALA A 35 -4.95 -1.86 -9.20
CA ALA A 35 -5.93 -2.83 -9.68
C ALA A 35 -6.39 -3.80 -8.56
N GLU A 36 -5.46 -4.29 -7.75
CA GLU A 36 -5.76 -5.14 -6.59
C GLU A 36 -6.62 -4.37 -5.56
N ALA A 37 -6.29 -3.11 -5.27
CA ALA A 37 -7.06 -2.26 -4.36
C ALA A 37 -8.53 -2.10 -4.80
N LEU A 38 -8.78 -1.95 -6.10
CA LEU A 38 -10.13 -1.83 -6.65
C LEU A 38 -10.93 -3.12 -6.51
N VAL A 39 -10.28 -4.29 -6.60
CA VAL A 39 -10.94 -5.59 -6.38
C VAL A 39 -11.27 -5.79 -4.90
N PHE A 40 -10.29 -5.53 -4.01
CA PHE A 40 -10.46 -5.71 -2.57
C PHE A 40 -11.30 -4.61 -1.90
N GLY A 41 -11.56 -3.50 -2.59
CA GLY A 41 -12.48 -2.46 -2.13
C GLY A 41 -13.87 -2.98 -1.78
N ALA A 42 -14.35 -4.03 -2.44
CA ALA A 42 -15.65 -4.65 -2.14
C ALA A 42 -15.74 -5.22 -0.71
N MET A 43 -14.61 -5.62 -0.12
CA MET A 43 -14.57 -6.08 1.28
C MET A 43 -14.70 -4.92 2.28
N GLY A 44 -14.54 -3.68 1.81
CA GLY A 44 -14.74 -2.45 2.57
C GLY A 44 -13.86 -2.34 3.82
N PRO A 45 -14.42 -1.99 4.99
CA PRO A 45 -13.62 -1.83 6.21
C PRO A 45 -12.92 -3.12 6.67
N ALA A 46 -13.34 -4.31 6.20
CA ALA A 46 -12.63 -5.55 6.50
C ALA A 46 -11.18 -5.52 5.99
N THR A 47 -10.92 -4.85 4.87
CA THR A 47 -9.58 -4.68 4.29
C THR A 47 -8.69 -3.82 5.20
N VAL A 48 -9.25 -2.81 5.86
CA VAL A 48 -8.55 -1.99 6.87
C VAL A 48 -8.16 -2.85 8.07
N LEU A 49 -9.08 -3.68 8.55
CA LEU A 49 -8.85 -4.54 9.72
C LEU A 49 -7.76 -5.59 9.43
N ALA A 50 -7.78 -6.18 8.24
CA ALA A 50 -6.77 -7.12 7.78
C ALA A 50 -5.38 -6.45 7.69
N GLY A 51 -5.30 -5.25 7.09
CA GLY A 51 -4.06 -4.49 7.02
C GLY A 51 -3.49 -4.15 8.40
N TRP A 52 -4.34 -3.70 9.33
CA TRP A 52 -3.95 -3.45 10.71
C TRP A 52 -3.41 -4.71 11.40
N LEU A 53 -4.08 -5.85 11.26
CA LEU A 53 -3.65 -7.10 11.87
C LEU A 53 -2.28 -7.55 11.32
N ILE A 54 -2.08 -7.47 10.01
CA ILE A 54 -0.81 -7.83 9.38
C ILE A 54 0.32 -6.91 9.87
N HIS A 55 0.13 -5.60 9.85
CA HIS A 55 1.19 -4.66 10.21
C HIS A 55 1.49 -4.62 11.71
N ARG A 56 0.48 -4.82 12.56
CA ARG A 56 0.64 -4.70 14.02
C ARG A 56 0.91 -6.01 14.74
N VAL A 57 0.46 -7.14 14.20
CA VAL A 57 0.61 -8.44 14.87
C VAL A 57 1.65 -9.30 14.18
N LEU A 58 1.58 -9.38 12.85
CA LEU A 58 2.49 -10.26 12.10
C LEU A 58 3.86 -9.61 11.85
N LEU A 59 3.89 -8.31 11.53
CA LEU A 59 5.14 -7.60 11.22
C LEU A 59 5.81 -6.92 12.43
N ALA A 60 5.18 -6.90 13.61
CA ALA A 60 5.74 -6.25 14.79
C ALA A 60 7.00 -6.93 15.36
N GLY A 61 7.32 -8.15 14.90
CA GLY A 61 8.53 -8.88 15.28
C GLY A 61 9.71 -8.72 14.32
N GLU A 62 9.49 -8.20 13.12
CA GLU A 62 10.54 -8.07 12.10
C GLU A 62 11.14 -6.65 12.15
N PRO A 63 12.46 -6.48 12.36
CA PRO A 63 13.08 -5.18 12.29
C PRO A 63 12.86 -4.62 10.88
N ARG A 64 12.18 -3.46 10.78
CA ARG A 64 11.97 -2.75 9.52
C ARG A 64 13.34 -2.43 8.90
N GLU A 65 13.85 -3.30 8.03
CA GLU A 65 14.94 -2.96 7.12
C GLU A 65 14.39 -1.88 6.18
N LEU A 66 14.58 -0.62 6.59
CA LEU A 66 14.47 0.54 5.73
C LEU A 66 15.44 0.29 4.57
N LYS A 67 14.93 -0.30 3.48
CA LYS A 67 15.69 -0.49 2.26
C LYS A 67 16.19 0.89 1.86
N PRO A 68 17.49 1.19 1.99
CA PRO A 68 17.98 2.53 1.78
C PRO A 68 17.63 2.88 0.34
N ILE A 69 16.88 3.97 0.17
CA ILE A 69 16.65 4.57 -1.13
C ILE A 69 18.05 4.86 -1.67
N ARG A 70 18.56 3.99 -2.55
CA ARG A 70 19.77 4.25 -3.30
C ARG A 70 19.42 5.39 -4.24
N ILE A 71 19.55 6.62 -3.74
CA ILE A 71 19.63 7.80 -4.58
C ILE A 71 20.84 7.52 -5.47
N ARG A 72 20.58 7.20 -6.73
CA ARG A 72 21.60 7.01 -7.75
C ARG A 72 22.23 8.38 -8.00
N THR A 73 23.17 8.77 -7.16
CA THR A 73 24.01 9.93 -7.38
C THR A 73 24.84 9.67 -8.65
N ASP A 74 24.78 10.60 -9.60
CA ASP A 74 25.37 10.55 -10.94
C ASP A 74 26.94 10.49 -10.95
N ASP A 75 27.54 10.18 -9.81
CA ASP A 75 29.00 10.22 -9.59
C ASP A 75 29.75 9.05 -10.24
N ASP A 76 29.03 8.01 -10.68
CA ASP A 76 29.61 6.87 -11.43
C ASP A 76 30.05 7.23 -12.86
N ARG A 77 29.72 8.43 -13.37
CA ARG A 77 30.21 8.88 -14.70
C ARG A 77 31.68 9.33 -14.69
N ARG A 78 32.32 9.47 -13.53
CA ARG A 78 33.69 10.00 -13.41
C ARG A 78 34.78 8.96 -13.19
N ARG A 79 34.53 7.66 -13.39
CA ARG A 79 35.63 6.68 -13.39
C ARG A 79 36.17 6.48 -14.80
N PRO A 80 37.36 7.03 -15.15
CA PRO A 80 38.04 6.62 -16.37
C PRO A 80 38.40 5.13 -16.24
N ARG A 81 38.00 4.34 -17.24
CA ARG A 81 38.52 2.99 -17.43
C ARG A 81 40.03 3.12 -17.64
N ARG A 82 40.80 2.77 -16.62
CA ARG A 82 42.21 2.38 -16.78
C ARG A 82 42.28 0.90 -17.11
#